data_AF-A0A7Y3IE16-F1
#
_entry.id   AF-A0A7Y3IE16-F1
#
_cell.length_a   1.000
_cell.length_b   1.000
_cell.length_c   1.000
_cell.angle_alpha   90.00
_cell.angle_beta   90.00
_cell.angle_gamma   90.00
#
_symmetry.space_group_name_H-M   'P 1'
#
loop_
_entity.id
_entity.type
_entity.pdbx_description
1 polymer ?
#
loop_
_entity_poly.entity_id
_entity_poly.type
_entity_poly.pdbx_seq_one_letter_code
_entity_poly.pdbx_strand_id
1 'polypeptide(L)'
;MAFSSRSPRRIMILVPLVLLFVVVGSLPASAQYFGRNKIQYDNFDWQVLSTPHFEIFFYEEEQDLAARAAVIAEDAYLRLSELLDWELSSQIPFVLYASPNDFQQTNIADGLIG
;
A
#
# COMPACT_ATOMS: atom_id res chain seq x y z
N MET A 1 -1.07 62.14 -31.10
CA MET A 1 -1.59 60.76 -30.89
C MET A 1 -0.92 59.83 -31.90
N ALA A 2 0.10 59.07 -31.48
CA ALA A 2 0.83 58.14 -32.35
C ALA A 2 0.24 56.74 -32.20
N PHE A 3 -0.60 56.32 -33.14
CA PHE A 3 -1.07 54.94 -33.21
C PHE A 3 -0.01 54.14 -33.98
N SER A 4 0.85 53.41 -33.27
CA SER A 4 1.82 52.54 -33.91
C SER A 4 1.06 51.44 -34.66
N SER A 5 1.13 51.48 -35.99
CA SER A 5 0.64 50.40 -36.85
C SER A 5 1.40 49.11 -36.53
N ARG A 6 0.79 48.21 -35.76
CA ARG A 6 1.31 46.85 -35.59
C ARG A 6 1.10 46.13 -36.91
N SER A 7 2.19 45.95 -37.65
CA SER A 7 2.17 45.34 -38.98
C SER A 7 1.54 43.93 -38.94
N PRO A 8 0.64 43.60 -39.88
CA PRO A 8 -0.11 42.33 -39.88
C PRO A 8 0.79 41.11 -40.06
N ARG A 9 2.04 41.32 -40.51
CA ARG A 9 3.08 40.29 -40.65
C ARG A 9 3.44 39.62 -39.32
N ARG A 10 3.38 40.35 -38.19
CA ARG A 10 3.62 39.75 -36.87
C ARG A 10 2.47 38.81 -36.47
N ILE A 11 1.24 39.21 -36.74
CA ILE A 11 0.04 38.40 -36.46
C ILE A 11 0.04 37.14 -37.33
N MET A 12 0.44 37.25 -38.60
CA MET A 12 0.50 36.12 -39.53
C MET A 12 1.53 35.05 -39.16
N ILE A 13 2.59 35.41 -38.43
CA ILE A 13 3.60 34.46 -37.92
C ILE A 13 3.22 33.92 -36.53
N LEU A 14 2.54 34.73 -35.71
CA LEU A 14 2.13 34.33 -34.37
C LEU A 14 1.01 33.29 -34.37
N VAL A 15 0.07 33.36 -35.30
CA VAL A 15 -1.03 32.39 -35.43
C VAL A 15 -0.53 30.96 -35.66
N PRO A 16 0.33 30.66 -36.66
CA PRO A 16 0.82 29.30 -36.86
C PRO A 16 1.74 28.84 -35.71
N LEU A 17 2.48 29.77 -35.08
CA LEU A 17 3.33 29.45 -33.93
C LEU A 17 2.51 29.04 -32.70
N VAL A 18 1.41 29.75 -32.42
CA VAL A 18 0.46 29.40 -31.35
C VAL A 18 -0.24 28.08 -31.67
N LEU A 19 -0.63 27.87 -32.93
CA LEU A 19 -1.24 26.62 -33.36
C LEU A 19 -0.29 25.43 -33.17
N LEU A 20 0.98 25.60 -33.53
CA LEU A 20 2.02 24.59 -33.33
C LEU A 20 2.26 24.30 -31.84
N PHE A 21 2.23 25.34 -30.99
CA PHE A 21 2.41 25.19 -29.55
C PHE A 21 1.26 24.41 -28.90
N VAL A 22 0.02 24.65 -29.33
CA VAL A 22 -1.17 23.90 -28.87
C VAL A 22 -1.10 22.42 -29.28
N VAL A 23 -0.64 22.13 -30.50
CA VAL A 23 -0.47 20.75 -30.99
C VAL A 23 0.59 19.99 -30.18
N VAL A 24 1.74 20.62 -29.89
CA VAL A 24 2.82 19.98 -29.11
C VAL A 24 2.41 19.80 -27.64
N GLY A 25 1.69 20.74 -27.05
CA GLY A 25 1.20 20.66 -25.67
C GLY A 25 0.08 19.63 -25.42
N SER A 26 -0.53 19.12 -26.49
CA SER A 26 -1.58 18.09 -26.42
C SER A 26 -1.05 16.66 -26.44
N LEU A 27 0.28 16.47 -26.58
CA LEU A 27 0.88 15.15 -26.52
C LEU A 27 0.78 14.60 -25.09
N PRO A 28 0.32 13.36 -24.89
CA PRO A 28 0.26 12.76 -23.56
C PRO A 28 1.69 12.65 -23.00
N ALA A 29 1.98 13.42 -21.96
CA ALA A 29 3.25 13.35 -21.25
C ALA A 29 3.26 12.11 -20.35
N SER A 30 3.62 10.95 -20.89
CA SER A 30 3.86 9.72 -20.14
C SER A 30 5.27 9.74 -19.51
N ALA A 31 5.54 10.73 -18.65
CA ALA A 31 6.79 10.82 -17.88
C ALA A 31 6.65 10.25 -16.44
N GLN A 32 5.64 9.42 -16.20
CA GLN A 32 5.50 8.67 -14.95
C GLN A 32 6.29 7.35 -15.07
N TYR A 33 7.62 7.45 -15.19
CA TYR A 33 8.50 6.28 -15.21
C TYR A 33 8.73 5.79 -13.77
N PHE A 34 7.66 5.34 -13.11
CA PHE A 34 7.75 4.56 -11.88
C PHE A 34 7.58 3.08 -12.24
N GLY A 35 8.66 2.53 -12.82
CA GLY A 35 8.80 1.14 -13.21
C GLY A 35 9.95 0.47 -12.48
N ARG A 36 10.00 0.59 -11.15
CA ARG A 36 10.92 -0.18 -10.31
C ARG A 36 10.07 -1.03 -9.37
N ASN A 37 9.77 -2.23 -9.88
CA ASN A 37 9.27 -3.41 -9.20
C ASN A 37 8.11 -3.16 -8.23
N LYS A 38 6.87 -3.18 -8.74
CA LYS A 38 5.81 -3.79 -7.92
C LYS A 38 6.15 -5.27 -7.91
N ILE A 39 6.99 -5.68 -6.94
CA ILE A 39 7.15 -7.09 -6.63
C ILE A 39 5.74 -7.48 -6.16
N GLN A 40 4.98 -8.05 -7.08
CA GLN A 40 3.85 -8.86 -6.75
C GLN A 40 4.49 -10.05 -6.05
N TYR A 41 4.73 -9.92 -4.74
CA TYR A 41 5.04 -11.10 -3.95
C TYR A 41 3.86 -12.04 -4.19
N ASP A 42 4.24 -13.29 -4.38
CA ASP A 42 3.44 -14.40 -4.81
C ASP A 42 2.08 -14.43 -4.11
N ASN A 43 1.09 -15.10 -4.71
CA ASN A 43 -0.22 -15.28 -4.09
C ASN A 43 -0.03 -15.50 -2.59
N PHE A 44 -0.56 -14.59 -1.76
CA PHE A 44 -0.32 -14.66 -0.33
C PHE A 44 -0.95 -15.94 0.19
N ASP A 45 -0.15 -17.01 0.29
CA ASP A 45 -0.56 -18.32 0.75
C ASP A 45 -0.59 -18.29 2.28
N TRP A 46 -1.61 -17.61 2.79
CA TRP A 46 -1.84 -17.43 4.22
C TRP A 46 -1.99 -18.77 4.91
N GLN A 47 -1.17 -18.98 5.92
CA GLN A 47 -1.26 -20.06 6.88
C GLN A 47 -1.83 -19.54 8.19
N VAL A 48 -2.48 -20.43 8.95
CA VAL A 48 -3.04 -20.12 10.27
C VAL A 48 -2.42 -21.03 11.32
N LEU A 49 -1.79 -20.44 12.32
CA LEU A 49 -1.32 -21.12 13.52
C LEU A 49 -2.28 -20.78 14.66
N SER A 50 -3.01 -21.79 15.15
CA SER A 50 -3.95 -21.65 16.25
C SER A 50 -3.30 -22.06 17.58
N THR A 51 -3.57 -21.29 18.62
CA THR A 51 -3.15 -21.48 20.01
C THR A 51 -4.37 -21.41 20.91
N PRO A 52 -4.31 -21.73 22.22
CA PRO A 52 -5.46 -21.60 23.10
C PRO A 52 -6.15 -20.22 23.04
N HIS A 53 -5.39 -19.13 22.93
CA HIS A 53 -5.95 -17.77 23.00
C HIS A 53 -5.81 -16.94 21.71
N PHE A 54 -5.04 -17.40 20.72
CA PHE A 54 -4.76 -16.63 19.51
C PHE A 54 -4.84 -17.45 18.22
N GLU A 55 -5.24 -16.78 17.14
CA GLU A 55 -5.08 -17.23 15.76
C GLU A 55 -4.07 -16.34 15.04
N ILE A 56 -3.00 -16.92 14.51
CA ILE A 56 -1.90 -16.19 13.91
C ILE A 56 -1.90 -16.45 12.41
N PHE A 57 -2.11 -15.40 11.63
CA PHE A 57 -2.04 -15.44 10.17
C PHE A 57 -0.65 -15.04 9.71
N PHE A 58 0.00 -15.88 8.90
CA PHE A 58 1.39 -15.68 8.47
C PHE A 58 1.59 -16.30 7.08
N TYR A 59 2.70 -15.99 6.38
CA TYR A 59 3.04 -16.69 5.13
C TYR A 59 3.89 -17.93 5.43
N GLU A 60 3.86 -18.93 4.56
CA GLU A 60 4.52 -20.23 4.79
C GLU A 60 6.02 -20.07 5.14
N GLU A 61 6.71 -19.10 4.52
CA GLU A 61 8.11 -18.79 4.77
C GLU A 61 8.40 -18.28 6.20
N GLU A 62 7.40 -17.71 6.87
CA GLU A 62 7.50 -17.15 8.23
C GLU A 62 7.06 -18.11 9.33
N GLN A 63 6.92 -19.41 9.05
CA GLN A 63 6.48 -20.41 10.05
C GLN A 63 7.28 -20.35 11.37
N ASP A 64 8.60 -20.26 11.29
CA ASP A 64 9.46 -20.16 12.47
C ASP A 64 9.21 -18.87 13.28
N LEU A 65 8.89 -17.78 12.59
CA LEU A 65 8.59 -16.51 13.22
C LEU A 65 7.19 -16.52 13.85
N ALA A 66 6.20 -17.11 13.18
CA ALA A 66 4.86 -17.33 13.72
C ALA A 66 4.88 -18.21 14.98
N ALA A 67 5.68 -19.28 14.99
CA ALA A 67 5.83 -20.14 16.17
C ALA A 67 6.43 -19.39 17.37
N ARG A 68 7.42 -18.53 17.14
CA ARG A 68 7.98 -17.67 18.20
C ARG A 68 6.97 -16.64 18.69
N ALA A 69 6.24 -16.01 17.78
CA ALA A 69 5.20 -15.05 18.13
C ALA A 69 4.09 -15.70 18.98
N ALA A 70 3.71 -16.93 18.66
CA ALA A 70 2.74 -17.71 19.44
C ALA A 70 3.15 -17.87 20.90
N VAL A 71 4.39 -18.30 21.14
CA VAL A 71 4.92 -18.49 22.50
C VAL A 71 4.94 -17.16 23.27
N ILE A 72 5.37 -16.08 22.62
CA ILE A 72 5.41 -14.75 23.23
C ILE A 72 4.00 -14.25 23.56
N ALA A 73 3.04 -14.43 22.65
CA ALA A 73 1.66 -14.00 22.84
C ALA A 73 0.99 -14.74 24.00
N GLU A 74 1.16 -16.06 24.09
CA GLU A 74 0.63 -16.89 25.18
C GLU A 74 1.26 -16.54 26.53
N ASP A 75 2.58 -16.36 26.63
CA ASP A 75 3.24 -15.92 27.87
C ASP A 75 2.79 -14.51 28.29
N ALA A 76 2.61 -13.59 27.34
CA ALA A 76 2.07 -12.27 27.62
C ALA A 76 0.61 -12.33 28.11
N TYR A 77 -0.21 -13.18 27.50
CA TYR A 77 -1.59 -13.40 27.92
C TYR A 77 -1.66 -13.91 29.36
N LEU A 78 -0.89 -14.94 29.71
CA LEU A 78 -0.89 -15.52 31.07
C LEU A 78 -0.57 -14.46 32.14
N ARG A 79 0.38 -13.57 31.85
CA ARG A 79 0.75 -12.48 32.79
C ARG A 79 -0.34 -11.42 32.89
N LEU A 80 -0.95 -11.05 31.78
CA LEU A 80 -1.97 -10.00 31.74
C LEU A 80 -3.29 -10.48 32.31
N SER A 81 -3.68 -11.74 32.07
CA SER A 81 -4.92 -12.30 32.60
C SER A 81 -4.88 -12.39 34.13
N GLU A 82 -3.74 -12.81 34.69
CA GLU A 82 -3.52 -12.82 36.15
C GLU A 82 -3.53 -11.40 36.74
N LEU A 83 -2.86 -10.45 36.08
CA LEU A 83 -2.78 -9.07 36.56
C LEU A 83 -4.13 -8.34 36.53
N LEU A 84 -4.94 -8.61 35.51
CA LEU A 84 -6.19 -7.91 35.25
C LEU A 84 -7.44 -8.65 35.75
N ASP A 85 -7.27 -9.89 36.25
CA ASP A 85 -8.37 -10.81 36.60
C ASP A 85 -9.38 -10.94 35.45
N TRP A 86 -8.86 -11.08 34.23
CA TRP A 86 -9.66 -11.06 33.00
C TRP A 86 -9.19 -12.12 32.01
N GLU A 87 -10.15 -12.88 31.47
CA GLU A 87 -9.90 -13.92 30.47
C GLU A 87 -10.49 -13.55 29.11
N LEU A 88 -9.83 -14.03 28.04
CA LEU A 88 -10.33 -13.89 26.68
C LEU A 88 -11.47 -14.88 26.47
N SER A 89 -12.63 -14.37 26.05
CA SER A 89 -13.81 -15.20 25.78
C SER A 89 -13.75 -15.96 24.46
N SER A 90 -12.84 -15.55 23.57
CA SER A 90 -12.62 -16.15 22.25
C SER A 90 -11.17 -15.96 21.83
N GLN A 91 -10.72 -16.78 20.88
CA GLN A 91 -9.41 -16.59 20.27
C GLN A 91 -9.33 -15.21 19.59
N ILE A 92 -8.20 -14.53 19.75
CA ILE A 92 -7.94 -13.23 19.13
C ILE A 92 -7.08 -13.43 17.89
N PRO A 93 -7.56 -13.04 16.70
CA PRO A 93 -6.78 -13.11 15.48
C PRO A 93 -5.76 -11.97 15.41
N PHE A 94 -4.54 -12.27 14.95
CA PHE A 94 -3.58 -11.24 14.52
C PHE A 94 -2.74 -11.71 13.34
N VAL A 95 -2.19 -10.75 12.61
CA VAL A 95 -1.46 -11.00 11.36
C VAL A 95 0.01 -10.66 11.52
N LEU A 96 0.87 -11.57 11.08
CA LEU A 96 2.31 -11.41 11.05
C LEU A 96 2.77 -11.18 9.61
N TYR A 97 3.25 -9.97 9.33
CA TYR A 97 3.76 -9.60 8.00
C TYR A 97 5.28 -9.75 7.95
N ALA A 98 5.78 -10.29 6.84
CA ALA A 98 7.22 -10.40 6.55
C ALA A 98 7.91 -9.02 6.47
N SER A 99 7.22 -8.02 5.91
CA SER A 99 7.77 -6.66 5.78
C SER A 99 6.72 -5.55 5.99
N PRO A 100 7.16 -4.32 6.33
CA PRO A 100 6.28 -3.15 6.38
C PRO A 100 5.62 -2.83 5.03
N ASN A 101 6.26 -3.21 3.93
CA ASN A 101 5.69 -3.01 2.60
C ASN A 101 4.47 -3.92 2.40
N ASP A 102 4.50 -5.15 2.90
CA ASP A 102 3.37 -6.08 2.76
C ASP A 102 2.16 -5.57 3.54
N PHE A 103 2.38 -5.04 4.75
CA PHE A 103 1.34 -4.39 5.55
C PHE A 103 0.62 -3.25 4.80
N GLN A 104 1.37 -2.44 4.04
CA GLN A 104 0.80 -1.34 3.24
C GLN A 104 0.05 -1.82 2.00
N GLN A 105 0.34 -3.04 1.53
CA GLN A 105 -0.23 -3.60 0.30
C GLN A 105 -1.46 -4.48 0.55
N THR A 106 -1.66 -4.99 1.76
CA THR A 106 -2.74 -5.95 2.05
C THR A 106 -4.06 -5.29 2.45
N ASN A 107 -5.13 -5.60 1.73
CA ASN A 107 -6.51 -5.25 2.07
C ASN A 107 -7.13 -6.25 3.08
N ILE A 108 -6.47 -6.50 4.21
CA ILE A 108 -6.98 -7.44 5.23
C ILE A 108 -8.31 -6.96 5.84
N ALA A 109 -8.52 -5.65 5.85
CA ALA A 109 -9.72 -5.03 6.43
C ALA A 109 -11.03 -5.35 5.70
N ASP A 110 -11.00 -5.73 4.42
CA ASP A 110 -12.25 -5.97 3.65
C ASP A 110 -12.71 -7.44 3.67
N GLY A 111 -11.89 -8.37 4.18
CA GLY A 111 -12.20 -9.82 4.11
C GLY A 111 -12.08 -10.62 5.42
N LEU A 112 -11.30 -10.14 6.40
CA LEU A 112 -11.03 -10.89 7.64
C LEU A 112 -11.82 -10.39 8.87
N ILE A 113 -12.47 -9.24 8.75
CA ILE A 113 -13.37 -8.67 9.77
C ILE A 113 -14.72 -8.39 9.11
N GLY A 114 -15.54 -9.44 9.07
CA GLY A 114 -16.97 -9.40 8.73
C GLY A 114 -17.79 -9.93 9.89
#